data_AF-A0A7X6APU3-F1
#
_entry.id   AF-A0A7X6APU3-F1
#
_cell.length_a   1.000
_cell.length_b   1.000
_cell.length_c   1.000
_cell.angle_alpha   90.00
_cell.angle_beta   90.00
_cell.angle_gamma   90.00
#
_symmetry.space_group_name_H-M   'P 1'
#
loop_
_entity.id
_entity.type
_entity.pdbx_description
1 polymer ?
#
loop_
_entity_poly.entity_id
_entity_poly.type
_entity_poly.pdbx_seq_one_letter_code
_entity_poly.pdbx_strand_id
1 'polypeptide(L)' 'LERALAVDATLVGVNQRDLVTFEVDTARAVRMAPLMPHGVVRVAESGVRGRDDVVILEEAGYHAVLV' A
#
# COMPACT_ATOMS: atom_id res chain seq x y z
N LEU A 1 -0.39 -9.58 4.84
CA LEU A 1 -1.78 -9.11 4.98
C LEU A 1 -2.54 -9.90 6.04
N GLU A 2 -2.63 -11.22 5.94
CA GLU A 2 -3.33 -12.08 6.92
C GLU A 2 -3.00 -11.75 8.38
N ARG A 3 -1.71 -11.65 8.72
CA ARG A 3 -1.26 -11.27 10.08
C ARG A 3 -1.76 -9.90 10.55
N ALA A 4 -1.88 -8.93 9.64
CA ALA A 4 -2.39 -7.60 9.98
C ALA A 4 -3.92 -7.64 10.19
N LEU A 5 -4.63 -8.44 9.41
CA LEU A 5 -6.08 -8.62 9.57
C LEU A 5 -6.43 -9.43 10.83
N ALA A 6 -5.56 -10.36 11.25
CA ALA A 6 -5.75 -11.16 12.46
C ALA A 6 -5.70 -10.35 13.77
N VAL A 7 -5.25 -9.09 13.71
CA VAL A 7 -5.24 -8.15 14.85
C VAL A 7 -6.29 -7.05 14.71
N ASP A 8 -7.31 -7.27 13.87
CA ASP A 8 -8.41 -6.34 13.63
C ASP A 8 -7.94 -4.92 13.23
N ALA A 9 -6.84 -4.84 12.47
CA ALA A 9 -6.28 -3.57 12.02
C ALA A 9 -7.29 -2.81 11.14
N THR A 10 -7.66 -1.61 11.56
CA THR A 10 -8.54 -0.70 10.79
C THR A 10 -7.79 0.09 9.73
N LEU A 11 -6.45 0.13 9.82
CA LEU A 11 -5.55 0.76 8.86
C LEU A 11 -4.40 -0.20 8.57
N VAL A 12 -4.14 -0.44 7.28
CA VAL A 12 -3.06 -1.30 6.82
C VAL A 12 -2.26 -0.60 5.74
N GLY A 13 -0.96 -0.51 5.96
CA GLY A 13 0.00 0.02 5.02
C GLY A 13 0.67 -1.06 4.17
N VAL A 14 0.96 -0.73 2.91
CA VAL A 14 1.76 -1.56 2.01
C VAL A 14 3.06 -0.82 1.71
N ASN A 15 4.14 -1.29 2.32
CA ASN A 15 5.46 -0.76 2.08
C ASN A 15 6.05 -1.32 0.77
N GLN A 16 6.28 -0.42 -0.19
CA GLN A 16 6.83 -0.73 -1.50
C GLN A 16 8.33 -0.99 -1.46
N ARG A 17 9.00 -0.66 -0.36
CA ARG A 17 10.41 -0.95 -0.11
C ARG A 17 10.54 -2.30 0.59
N ASP A 18 11.40 -3.16 0.06
CA ASP A 18 11.87 -4.32 0.79
C ASP A 18 12.83 -3.88 1.91
N LEU A 19 12.60 -4.31 3.15
CA LEU A 19 13.41 -3.85 4.30
C LEU A 19 14.76 -4.57 4.42
N VAL A 20 14.99 -5.64 3.66
CA VAL A 20 16.26 -6.38 3.62
C VAL A 20 17.13 -5.85 2.48
N THR A 21 16.57 -5.71 1.27
CA THR A 21 17.33 -5.30 0.07
C THR A 21 17.28 -3.79 -0.20
N PHE A 22 16.33 -3.07 0.41
CA PHE A 22 16.01 -1.67 0.14
C PHE A 22 15.52 -1.37 -1.28
N GLU A 23 15.28 -2.41 -2.09
CA GLU A 23 14.69 -2.24 -3.42
C GLU A 23 13.24 -1.78 -3.32
N VAL A 24 12.85 -0.90 -4.24
CA VAL A 24 11.49 -0.35 -4.31
C VAL A 24 10.76 -0.97 -5.49
N ASP A 25 9.64 -1.64 -5.21
CA ASP A 25 8.73 -2.20 -6.19
C ASP A 25 7.42 -1.40 -6.20
N THR A 26 7.30 -0.46 -7.14
CA THR A 26 6.14 0.44 -7.28
C THR A 26 4.85 -0.30 -7.69
N ALA A 27 4.96 -1.53 -8.20
CA ALA A 27 3.79 -2.34 -8.55
C ALA A 27 3.28 -3.17 -7.36
N ARG A 28 4.04 -3.30 -6.26
CA ARG A 28 3.65 -4.07 -5.08
C ARG A 28 2.31 -3.61 -4.50
N ALA A 29 2.11 -2.30 -4.37
CA ALA A 29 0.88 -1.73 -3.84
C ALA A 29 -0.34 -2.12 -4.70
N VAL A 30 -0.24 -1.95 -6.02
CA VAL A 30 -1.30 -2.31 -6.97
C VAL A 30 -1.67 -3.80 -6.87
N ARG A 31 -0.67 -4.70 -6.74
CA ARG A 31 -0.93 -6.14 -6.58
C ARG A 31 -1.59 -6.49 -5.24
N MET A 32 -1.34 -5.71 -4.19
CA MET A 32 -1.88 -5.95 -2.85
C MET A 32 -3.31 -5.42 -2.68
N ALA A 33 -3.66 -4.32 -3.34
CA ALA A 33 -4.94 -3.66 -3.17
C ALA A 33 -6.19 -4.56 -3.34
N PRO A 34 -6.31 -5.44 -4.36
CA PRO A 34 -7.49 -6.30 -4.50
C PRO A 34 -7.61 -7.39 -3.42
N LEU A 35 -6.54 -7.65 -2.67
CA LEU A 35 -6.55 -8.62 -1.58
C LEU A 35 -7.06 -8.04 -0.25
N MET A 36 -7.13 -6.71 -0.15
CA MET A 36 -7.50 -6.03 1.10
C MET A 36 -9.03 -5.96 1.24
N PRO A 37 -9.59 -6.37 2.39
CA PRO A 37 -11.04 -6.31 2.60
C PRO A 37 -11.57 -4.88 2.58
N HIS A 38 -12.87 -4.74 2.37
CA HIS A 38 -13.57 -3.47 2.60
C HIS A 38 -13.50 -3.08 4.09
N GLY A 39 -13.57 -1.77 4.38
CA GLY A 39 -13.57 -1.25 5.75
C GLY A 39 -12.19 -1.02 6.37
N VAL A 40 -11.11 -1.41 5.68
CA VAL A 40 -9.73 -1.10 6.09
C VAL A 40 -9.21 0.10 5.30
N VAL A 41 -8.66 1.09 6.00
CA VAL A 41 -7.94 2.20 5.38
C VAL A 41 -6.62 1.67 4.81
N ARG A 42 -6.42 1.86 3.51
CA ARG A 42 -5.26 1.37 2.76
C ARG A 42 -4.27 2.51 2.56
N VAL A 43 -3.03 2.33 3.00
CA VAL A 43 -1.94 3.31 2.82
C VAL A 43 -0.84 2.73 1.95
N ALA A 44 -0.42 3.45 0.92
CA ALA A 44 0.76 3.10 0.13
C ALA A 44 1.97 3.83 0.69
N GLU A 45 3.05 3.11 0.98
CA GLU A 45 4.23 3.69 1.65
C GLU A 45 5.49 3.47 0.82
N SER A 46 6.35 4.48 0.76
CA SER A 46 7.59 4.49 -0.04
C SER A 46 7.35 4.41 -1.56
N GLY A 47 8.29 4.92 -2.35
CA GLY A 47 8.24 4.77 -3.81
C GLY A 47 7.27 5.72 -4.53
N VAL A 48 6.58 6.60 -3.80
CA VAL A 48 5.76 7.68 -4.35
C VAL A 48 6.66 8.90 -4.63
N ARG A 49 6.83 9.25 -5.90
CA ARG A 49 7.73 10.34 -6.35
C ARG A 49 6.98 11.59 -6.79
N GLY A 50 5.70 11.46 -7.11
CA GLY A 50 4.90 12.58 -7.58
C GLY A 50 3.46 12.22 -7.86
N ARG A 51 2.77 13.15 -8.51
CA ARG A 51 1.33 13.07 -8.78
C ARG A 51 0.94 11.82 -9.56
N ASP A 52 1.73 11.41 -10.54
CA ASP A 52 1.39 10.28 -11.40
C ASP A 52 1.37 8.96 -10.60
N ASP A 53 2.29 8.78 -9.65
CA ASP A 53 2.26 7.63 -8.74
C ASP A 53 1.02 7.67 -7.83
N VAL A 54 0.64 8.85 -7.34
CA VAL A 54 -0.56 9.02 -6.50
C VAL A 54 -1.82 8.64 -7.26
N VAL A 55 -1.96 9.04 -8.52
CA VAL A 55 -3.11 8.71 -9.37
C VAL A 55 -3.23 7.19 -9.54
N ILE A 56 -2.14 6.50 -9.84
CA ILE A 56 -2.13 5.02 -9.99
C ILE A 56 -2.56 4.35 -8.68
N LEU A 57 -2.11 4.86 -7.53
CA LEU A 57 -2.43 4.30 -6.22
C LEU A 57 -3.89 4.58 -5.83
N GLU A 58 -4.40 5.78 -6.12
CA GLU A 58 -5.81 6.13 -5.95
C GLU A 58 -6.70 5.22 -6.78
N GLU A 59 -6.37 5.01 -8.07
CA GLU A 59 -7.10 4.10 -8.97
C GLU A 59 -7.05 2.64 -8.48
N ALA A 60 -5.95 2.22 -7.85
CA ALA A 60 -5.85 0.92 -7.19
C ALA A 60 -6.69 0.83 -5.89
N GLY A 61 -7.24 1.94 -5.40
CA GLY A 61 -8.09 2.01 -4.22
C GLY A 61 -7.34 2.29 -2.91
N TYR A 62 -6.16 2.93 -2.98
CA TYR A 62 -5.49 3.47 -1.80
C TYR A 62 -6.15 4.77 -1.33
N HIS A 63 -6.22 4.94 -0.01
CA HIS A 63 -6.87 6.09 0.62
C HIS A 63 -5.87 7.19 1.00
N ALA A 64 -4.59 6.81 1.15
CA ALA A 64 -3.51 7.72 1.51
C ALA A 64 -2.16 7.22 0.99
N VAL A 65 -1.21 8.14 0.90
CA VAL A 65 0.20 7.86 0.63
C VAL A 65 1.06 8.38 1.78
N LEU A 66 2.15 7.68 2.08
CA LEU A 66 3.19 8.12 3.01
C LEU A 66 4.46 8.44 2.22
N VAL A 67 4.87 9.71 2.28
CA VAL A 67 6.00 10.31 1.54
C VAL A 67 7.13 10.73 2.46
#